data_AF-A0A2Z6RMQ9-F1
#
_entry.id   AF-A0A2Z6RMQ9-F1
#
_cell.length_a   1.000
_cell.length_b   1.000
_cell.length_c   1.000
_cell.angle_alpha   90.00
_cell.angle_beta   90.00
_cell.angle_gamma   90.00
#
_symmetry.space_group_name_H-M   'P 1'
#
loop_
_entity.id
_entity.type
_entity.pdbx_description
1 polymer ?
#
loop_
_entity_poly.entity_id
_entity_poly.type
_entity_poly.pdbx_seq_one_letter_code
_entity_poly.pdbx_strand_id
1 'polypeptide(L)'
;MTEIYCTKCRKKTETSSEVQDMTDKGRYRIHGDCIICGTHKNTLTGENWEVKLHSKREVLDAKKKRKKTATNKKAKKLGLKILDADDKVQAYIKRPTTPSCTLRLESDQEEGIPTPIQDDEEIEIPAPTQGDGSVSEYFESIKLYAIARNKDLDDFNIEIDFILGLKLDNAKRAKEFGFEKPLKEIVEHLVG
;
A
#
# COMPACT_ATOMS: atom_id res chain seq x y z
N MET A 1 0.58 31.91 26.03
CA MET A 1 0.46 30.48 26.41
C MET A 1 0.48 29.65 25.13
N THR A 2 1.22 28.55 25.10
CA THR A 2 1.32 27.72 23.90
C THR A 2 0.05 26.91 23.67
N GLU A 3 -0.51 26.98 22.46
CA GLU A 3 -1.67 26.17 22.08
C GLU A 3 -1.26 24.77 21.64
N ILE A 4 -1.60 23.77 22.45
CA ILE A 4 -1.34 22.37 22.16
C ILE A 4 -2.66 21.63 21.96
N TYR A 5 -2.69 20.72 20.98
CA TYR A 5 -3.85 19.87 20.72
C TYR A 5 -4.14 18.96 21.93
N CYS A 6 -5.36 19.04 22.45
CA CYS A 6 -5.82 18.16 23.50
C CYS A 6 -6.55 16.96 22.89
N THR A 7 -6.11 15.74 23.18
CA THR A 7 -6.75 14.51 22.72
C THR A 7 -8.16 14.33 23.28
N LYS A 8 -8.39 14.76 24.53
CA LYS A 8 -9.69 14.67 25.21
C LYS A 8 -10.69 15.71 24.68
N CYS A 9 -10.30 16.98 24.56
CA CYS A 9 -11.16 18.02 23.99
C CYS A 9 -11.25 17.99 22.46
N ARG A 10 -10.39 17.22 21.79
CA ARG A 10 -10.27 17.12 20.32
C ARG A 10 -10.04 18.46 19.60
N LYS A 11 -9.50 19.45 20.29
CA LYS A 11 -9.20 20.79 19.77
C LYS A 11 -7.90 21.33 20.37
N LYS A 12 -7.31 22.32 19.70
CA LYS A 12 -6.22 23.11 20.30
C LYS A 12 -6.77 23.89 21.48
N THR A 13 -6.01 23.87 22.56
CA THR A 13 -6.36 24.56 23.80
C THR A 13 -5.09 25.10 24.40
N GLU A 14 -5.20 26.23 25.10
CA GLU A 14 -4.13 26.75 25.93
C GLU A 14 -3.69 25.71 26.96
N THR A 15 -2.45 25.88 27.39
CA THR A 15 -1.74 24.94 28.25
C THR A 15 -1.37 25.64 29.55
N SER A 16 -1.85 25.12 30.68
CA SER A 16 -1.36 25.50 32.01
C SER A 16 -0.09 24.71 32.31
N SER A 17 0.72 25.18 33.27
CA SER A 17 1.88 24.42 33.76
C SER A 17 2.83 24.01 32.62
N GLU A 18 3.14 24.93 31.71
CA GLU A 18 4.03 24.67 30.57
C GLU A 18 5.45 24.38 31.06
N VAL A 19 5.96 23.18 30.77
CA VAL A 19 7.31 22.72 31.07
C VAL A 19 8.00 22.35 29.76
N GLN A 20 9.29 22.68 29.70
CA GLN A 20 10.14 22.52 28.54
C GLN A 20 11.32 21.62 28.88
N ASP A 21 11.53 20.58 28.09
CA ASP A 21 12.63 19.64 28.27
C ASP A 21 13.21 19.17 26.94
N MET A 22 14.47 18.77 26.98
CA MET A 22 15.12 18.09 25.86
C MET A 22 15.10 16.59 26.11
N THR A 23 14.71 15.85 25.09
CA THR A 23 14.87 14.38 25.10
C THR A 23 16.33 13.98 24.97
N ASP A 24 16.67 12.78 25.41
CA ASP A 24 18.00 12.15 25.25
C ASP A 24 18.49 12.11 23.79
N LYS A 25 17.57 12.27 22.82
CA LYS A 25 17.85 12.31 21.38
C LYS A 25 18.00 13.73 20.83
N GLY A 26 18.17 14.73 21.70
CA GLY A 26 18.36 16.14 21.34
C GLY A 26 17.13 16.83 20.75
N ARG A 27 15.92 16.28 20.95
CA ARG A 27 14.67 16.90 20.48
C ARG A 27 13.98 17.64 21.62
N TYR A 28 13.56 18.87 21.36
CA TYR A 28 12.77 19.67 22.28
C TYR A 28 11.35 19.14 22.41
N ARG A 29 10.84 19.14 23.64
CA ARG A 29 9.47 18.79 24.00
C ARG A 29 8.85 19.90 24.84
N ILE A 30 7.56 20.09 24.63
CA ILE A 30 6.71 20.91 25.47
C ILE A 30 5.67 20.00 26.12
N HIS A 31 5.55 20.10 27.43
CA HIS A 31 4.61 19.39 28.29
C HIS A 31 3.74 20.39 29.05
N GLY A 32 2.52 20.00 29.40
CA GLY A 32 1.64 20.79 30.25
C GLY A 32 0.19 20.36 30.17
N ASP A 33 -0.67 20.98 30.96
CA ASP A 33 -2.03 20.50 31.17
C ASP A 33 -3.06 21.30 30.36
N CYS A 34 -4.14 20.64 29.94
CA CYS A 34 -5.26 21.31 29.29
C CYS A 34 -6.04 22.17 30.28
N ILE A 35 -6.14 23.48 30.04
CA ILE A 35 -6.94 24.38 30.88
C ILE A 35 -8.41 23.95 30.94
N ILE A 36 -8.94 23.36 29.85
CA ILE A 36 -10.36 22.97 29.78
C ILE A 36 -10.64 21.66 30.52
N CYS A 37 -9.76 20.65 30.41
CA CYS A 37 -10.08 19.29 30.87
C CYS A 37 -9.02 18.64 31.78
N GLY A 38 -7.98 19.39 32.16
CA GLY A 38 -6.87 18.94 33.01
C GLY A 38 -6.02 17.82 32.44
N THR A 39 -6.22 17.42 31.18
CA THR A 39 -5.46 16.33 30.58
C THR A 39 -4.06 16.79 30.22
N HIS A 40 -3.05 16.06 30.68
CA HIS A 40 -1.65 16.26 30.32
C HIS A 40 -1.45 16.11 28.80
N LYS A 41 -0.81 17.09 28.20
CA LYS A 41 -0.50 17.16 26.77
C LYS A 41 1.00 17.18 26.59
N ASN A 42 1.43 16.71 25.41
CA ASN A 42 2.80 16.85 24.99
C ASN A 42 2.91 17.09 23.48
N THR A 43 3.93 17.82 23.06
CA THR A 43 4.30 17.97 21.65
C THR A 43 5.80 18.09 21.48
N LEU A 44 6.31 17.62 20.35
CA LEU A 44 7.70 17.81 19.94
C LEU A 44 7.84 19.12 19.18
N THR A 45 8.91 19.87 19.42
CA THR A 45 9.24 21.14 18.75
C THR A 45 10.57 21.07 18.01
N GLY A 46 10.78 22.00 17.07
CA GLY A 46 12.05 22.17 16.36
C GLY A 46 13.08 22.97 17.17
N GLU A 47 14.28 23.16 16.59
CA GLU A 47 15.37 23.94 17.21
C GLU A 47 14.94 25.36 17.59
N ASN A 48 14.07 25.99 16.78
CA ASN A 48 13.54 27.33 17.00
C ASN A 48 12.17 27.35 17.70
N TRP A 49 11.91 26.39 18.61
CA TRP A 49 10.69 26.28 19.43
C TRP A 49 9.34 26.32 18.71
N GLU A 50 9.35 26.18 17.39
CA GLU A 50 8.13 26.25 16.61
C GLU A 50 7.31 24.96 16.79
N VAL A 51 6.08 25.13 17.27
CA VAL A 51 5.09 24.05 17.30
C VAL A 51 4.68 23.74 15.88
N LYS A 52 5.12 22.59 15.36
CA LYS A 52 4.80 22.17 13.99
C LYS A 52 3.30 22.03 13.81
N LEU A 53 2.75 22.88 12.94
CA LEU A 53 1.37 22.77 12.50
C LEU A 53 1.32 21.87 11.27
N HIS A 54 0.58 20.78 11.38
CA HIS A 54 0.31 19.92 10.25
C HIS A 54 -0.93 20.37 9.49
N SER A 55 -0.86 20.31 8.15
CA SER A 55 -2.03 20.59 7.32
C SER A 55 -3.11 19.52 7.50
N LYS A 56 -4.38 19.86 7.21
CA LYS A 56 -5.48 18.88 7.26
C LYS A 56 -5.18 17.65 6.39
N ARG A 57 -4.53 17.86 5.23
CA ARG A 57 -4.15 16.78 4.30
C ARG A 57 -3.09 15.86 4.93
N GLU A 58 -2.03 16.41 5.51
CA GLU A 58 -0.99 15.63 6.18
C GLU A 58 -1.55 14.77 7.32
N VAL A 59 -2.48 15.31 8.10
CA VAL A 59 -3.14 14.57 9.19
C VAL A 59 -3.97 13.40 8.64
N LEU A 60 -4.69 13.60 7.53
CA LEU A 60 -5.48 12.55 6.89
C LEU A 60 -4.59 11.46 6.27
N ASP A 61 -3.51 11.85 5.59
CA ASP A 61 -2.56 10.91 5.00
C ASP A 61 -1.86 10.08 6.08
N ALA A 62 -1.45 10.70 7.19
CA ALA A 62 -0.91 9.99 8.34
C ALA A 62 -1.92 8.99 8.93
N LYS A 63 -3.21 9.36 9.00
CA LYS A 63 -4.28 8.45 9.45
C LYS A 63 -4.46 7.25 8.51
N LYS A 64 -4.43 7.49 7.18
CA LYS A 64 -4.51 6.43 6.16
C LYS A 64 -3.30 5.49 6.27
N LYS A 65 -2.09 6.03 6.38
CA LYS A 65 -0.84 5.25 6.58
C LYS A 65 -0.92 4.38 7.84
N ARG A 66 -1.34 4.95 8.98
CA ARG A 66 -1.51 4.19 10.24
C ARG A 66 -2.50 3.03 10.10
N LYS A 67 -3.63 3.24 9.38
CA LYS A 67 -4.60 2.18 9.10
C LYS A 67 -3.98 1.07 8.25
N LYS A 68 -3.28 1.41 7.16
CA LYS A 68 -2.55 0.44 6.32
C LYS A 68 -1.55 -0.37 7.15
N THR A 69 -0.71 0.31 7.95
CA THR A 69 0.28 -0.37 8.80
C THR A 69 -0.36 -1.31 9.82
N ALA A 70 -1.48 -0.91 10.44
CA ALA A 70 -2.19 -1.77 11.40
C ALA A 70 -2.75 -3.02 10.72
N THR A 71 -3.33 -2.90 9.53
CA THR A 71 -3.82 -4.04 8.74
C THR A 71 -2.66 -4.95 8.34
N ASN A 72 -1.56 -4.40 7.84
CA ASN A 72 -0.38 -5.19 7.44
C ASN A 72 0.22 -5.95 8.63
N LYS A 73 0.28 -5.35 9.81
CA LYS A 73 0.73 -6.05 11.04
C LYS A 73 -0.17 -7.24 11.39
N LYS A 74 -1.50 -7.10 11.22
CA LYS A 74 -2.44 -8.19 11.45
C LYS A 74 -2.25 -9.31 10.42
N ALA A 75 -2.10 -8.97 9.15
CA ALA A 75 -1.85 -9.93 8.07
C ALA A 75 -0.55 -10.70 8.29
N LYS A 76 0.57 -10.02 8.58
CA LYS A 76 1.86 -10.67 8.90
C LYS A 76 1.73 -11.64 10.08
N LYS A 77 1.02 -11.23 11.15
CA LYS A 77 0.78 -12.10 12.30
C LYS A 77 -0.06 -13.33 11.95
N LEU A 78 -1.03 -13.20 11.05
CA LEU A 78 -1.86 -14.32 10.58
C LEU A 78 -1.04 -15.27 9.69
N GLY A 79 -0.27 -14.73 8.74
CA GLY A 79 0.60 -15.53 7.88
C GLY A 79 1.60 -16.36 8.69
N LEU A 80 2.23 -15.75 9.71
CA LEU A 80 3.14 -16.48 10.60
C LEU A 80 2.45 -17.64 11.33
N LYS A 81 1.21 -17.44 11.82
CA LYS A 81 0.43 -18.52 12.44
C LYS A 81 0.11 -19.66 11.48
N ILE A 82 -0.14 -19.36 10.21
CA ILE A 82 -0.40 -20.38 9.18
C ILE A 82 0.87 -21.18 8.91
N LEU A 83 2.02 -20.51 8.78
CA LEU A 83 3.32 -21.15 8.60
C LEU A 83 3.75 -21.99 9.81
N ASP A 84 3.40 -21.58 11.03
CA ASP A 84 3.68 -22.34 12.24
C ASP A 84 2.76 -23.56 12.40
N ALA A 85 1.55 -23.53 11.83
CA ALA A 85 0.59 -24.63 11.89
C ALA A 85 0.79 -25.70 10.81
N ASP A 86 1.56 -25.39 9.77
CA ASP A 86 1.87 -26.34 8.69
C ASP A 86 3.15 -27.14 9.01
N ASP A 87 2.96 -28.34 9.56
CA ASP A 87 4.04 -29.25 9.94
C ASP A 87 4.94 -29.63 8.76
N LYS A 88 4.43 -29.64 7.52
CA LYS A 88 5.23 -29.95 6.31
C LYS A 88 6.17 -28.80 5.97
N VAL A 89 5.68 -27.56 6.07
CA VAL A 89 6.50 -26.36 5.85
C VAL A 89 7.56 -26.23 6.95
N GLN A 90 7.19 -26.49 8.21
CA GLN A 90 8.13 -26.52 9.33
C GLN A 90 9.21 -27.60 9.16
N ALA A 91 8.85 -28.79 8.67
CA ALA A 91 9.80 -29.86 8.37
C ALA A 91 10.75 -29.50 7.22
N TYR A 92 10.28 -28.73 6.22
CA TYR A 92 11.11 -28.24 5.13
C TYR A 92 12.12 -27.18 5.59
N ILE A 93 11.69 -26.23 6.43
CA ILE A 93 12.57 -25.18 7.00
C ILE A 93 13.65 -25.77 7.92
N LYS A 94 13.34 -26.88 8.61
CA LYS A 94 14.26 -27.54 9.57
C LYS A 94 15.26 -28.51 8.95
N ARG A 95 15.21 -28.81 7.64
CA ARG A 95 16.18 -29.72 7.01
C ARG A 95 17.56 -29.04 6.91
N PRO A 96 18.63 -29.63 7.46
CA PRO A 96 19.99 -29.13 7.24
C PRO A 96 20.41 -29.44 5.79
N THR A 97 20.82 -28.42 5.05
CA THR A 97 21.32 -28.54 3.69
C THR A 97 22.72 -29.17 3.70
N THR A 98 22.82 -30.49 3.57
CA THR A 98 24.10 -31.15 3.24
C THR A 98 24.28 -31.18 1.72
N PRO A 99 25.47 -30.84 1.18
CA PRO A 99 25.71 -30.92 -0.25
C PRO A 99 26.26 -32.31 -0.60
N SER A 100 25.66 -32.99 -1.59
CA SER A 100 26.30 -34.13 -2.25
C SER A 100 25.94 -34.15 -3.73
N CYS A 101 26.99 -34.23 -4.54
CA CYS A 101 26.99 -34.15 -5.99
C CYS A 101 26.59 -35.47 -6.67
N THR A 102 26.02 -35.30 -7.87
CA THR A 102 26.09 -36.16 -9.08
C THR A 102 25.49 -37.57 -9.05
N LEU A 103 24.42 -37.79 -9.83
CA LEU A 103 24.38 -38.73 -10.98
C LEU A 103 23.09 -38.55 -11.81
N ARG A 104 23.13 -39.10 -13.02
CA ARG A 104 22.36 -38.84 -14.25
C ARG A 104 21.01 -39.59 -14.39
N LEU A 105 20.19 -39.03 -15.31
CA LEU A 105 19.19 -39.61 -16.24
C LEU A 105 17.74 -39.91 -15.76
N GLU A 106 16.83 -39.20 -16.46
CA GLU A 106 15.55 -39.61 -17.07
C GLU A 106 14.24 -39.72 -16.25
N SER A 107 13.18 -39.28 -16.96
CA SER A 107 11.73 -39.50 -16.80
C SER A 107 10.94 -38.71 -15.73
N ASP A 108 10.10 -37.82 -16.28
CA ASP A 108 8.68 -37.57 -16.02
C ASP A 108 8.18 -37.07 -14.65
N GLN A 109 7.36 -36.01 -14.75
CA GLN A 109 6.37 -35.51 -13.78
C GLN A 109 6.88 -35.01 -12.41
N GLU A 110 6.87 -33.68 -12.21
CA GLU A 110 6.24 -33.01 -11.05
C GLU A 110 6.52 -31.49 -11.06
N GLU A 111 5.44 -30.72 -10.88
CA GLU A 111 5.33 -29.48 -10.11
C GLU A 111 6.63 -28.66 -9.93
N GLY A 112 6.77 -27.59 -10.72
CA GLY A 112 7.86 -26.62 -10.60
C GLY A 112 7.86 -25.89 -9.25
N ILE A 113 8.80 -26.32 -8.40
CA ILE A 113 9.38 -25.70 -7.20
C ILE A 113 9.27 -24.15 -7.18
N PRO A 114 8.70 -23.53 -6.12
CA PRO A 114 8.86 -22.09 -5.89
C PRO A 114 10.28 -21.80 -5.39
N THR A 115 10.99 -20.95 -6.13
CA THR A 115 12.26 -20.35 -5.74
C THR A 115 12.14 -19.57 -4.41
N PRO A 116 13.23 -19.45 -3.62
CA PRO A 116 13.22 -18.70 -2.36
C PRO A 116 12.92 -17.22 -2.63
N ILE A 117 11.80 -16.72 -2.10
CA ILE A 117 11.42 -15.30 -2.24
C ILE A 117 12.35 -14.47 -1.35
N GLN A 118 13.29 -13.81 -2.01
CA GLN A 118 14.05 -12.69 -1.50
C GLN A 118 13.11 -11.49 -1.32
N ASP A 119 13.26 -10.82 -0.18
CA ASP A 119 12.90 -9.44 0.16
C ASP A 119 11.72 -8.78 -0.60
N ASP A 120 10.64 -8.50 0.15
CA ASP A 120 9.73 -7.33 0.11
C ASP A 120 9.75 -6.37 -1.11
N GLU A 121 9.84 -6.87 -2.35
CA GLU A 121 9.44 -6.11 -3.53
C GLU A 121 7.92 -5.99 -3.44
N GLU A 122 7.38 -4.75 -3.43
CA GLU A 122 5.96 -4.58 -3.70
C GLU A 122 5.71 -5.31 -5.02
N ILE A 123 5.00 -6.45 -4.97
CA ILE A 123 4.57 -7.12 -6.20
C ILE A 123 3.66 -6.10 -6.89
N GLU A 124 4.24 -5.31 -7.78
CA GLU A 124 3.52 -4.47 -8.71
C GLU A 124 2.75 -5.45 -9.57
N ILE A 125 1.47 -5.65 -9.24
CA ILE A 125 0.56 -6.42 -10.08
C ILE A 125 0.67 -5.77 -11.46
N PRO A 126 1.21 -6.48 -12.48
CA PRO A 126 1.37 -5.89 -13.79
C PRO A 126 -0.02 -5.61 -14.37
N ALA A 127 -0.12 -4.53 -15.14
CA ALA A 127 -1.33 -4.27 -15.90
C ALA A 127 -1.61 -5.46 -16.85
N PRO A 128 -2.86 -5.95 -16.91
CA PRO A 128 -3.21 -7.02 -17.84
C PRO A 128 -3.06 -6.52 -19.29
N THR A 129 -2.83 -7.44 -20.22
CA THR A 129 -2.86 -7.16 -21.66
C THR A 129 -4.02 -7.92 -22.32
N GLN A 130 -4.47 -7.44 -23.48
CA GLN A 130 -5.60 -8.06 -24.19
C GLN A 130 -5.30 -9.50 -24.62
N GLY A 131 -4.04 -9.78 -24.99
CA GLY A 131 -3.66 -11.10 -25.52
C GLY A 131 -4.56 -11.51 -26.69
N ASP A 132 -4.96 -12.78 -26.72
CA ASP A 132 -5.87 -13.30 -27.76
C ASP A 132 -7.36 -13.13 -27.50
N GLY A 133 -7.72 -12.53 -26.36
CA GLY A 133 -9.10 -12.31 -25.96
C GLY A 133 -9.81 -11.18 -26.72
N SER A 134 -11.13 -11.17 -26.58
CA SER A 134 -11.98 -10.07 -27.03
C SER A 134 -11.74 -8.80 -26.19
N VAL A 135 -12.14 -7.63 -26.72
CA VAL A 135 -12.06 -6.36 -25.97
C VAL A 135 -12.91 -6.41 -24.70
N SER A 136 -14.07 -7.08 -24.75
CA SER A 136 -14.97 -7.23 -23.60
C SER A 136 -14.35 -8.06 -22.49
N GLU A 137 -13.74 -9.21 -22.80
CA GLU A 137 -13.03 -10.04 -21.81
C GLU A 137 -11.82 -9.32 -21.21
N TYR A 138 -11.10 -8.59 -22.05
CA TYR A 138 -9.99 -7.76 -21.59
C TYR A 138 -10.47 -6.63 -20.66
N PHE A 139 -11.59 -5.99 -20.98
CA PHE A 139 -12.17 -4.94 -20.15
C PHE A 139 -12.60 -5.46 -18.76
N GLU A 140 -13.17 -6.67 -18.68
CA GLU A 140 -13.45 -7.31 -17.38
C GLU A 140 -12.16 -7.55 -16.57
N SER A 141 -11.07 -7.92 -17.23
CA SER A 141 -9.76 -8.07 -16.59
C SER A 141 -9.24 -6.73 -16.03
N ILE A 142 -9.48 -5.64 -16.76
CA ILE A 142 -9.13 -4.28 -16.33
C ILE A 142 -9.98 -3.81 -15.15
N LYS A 143 -11.27 -4.16 -15.07
CA LYS A 143 -12.11 -3.90 -13.88
C LYS A 143 -11.54 -4.58 -12.64
N LEU A 144 -11.17 -5.86 -12.75
CA LEU A 144 -10.57 -6.61 -11.65
C LEU A 144 -9.23 -5.99 -11.22
N TYR A 145 -8.41 -5.59 -12.18
CA TYR A 145 -7.15 -4.88 -11.94
C TYR A 145 -7.35 -3.55 -11.20
N ALA A 146 -8.33 -2.74 -11.61
CA ALA A 146 -8.67 -1.48 -10.93
C ALA A 146 -9.09 -1.71 -9.47
N ILE A 147 -9.92 -2.74 -9.20
CA ILE A 147 -10.32 -3.14 -7.85
C ILE A 147 -9.10 -3.57 -7.02
N ALA A 148 -8.21 -4.39 -7.59
CA ALA A 148 -6.99 -4.86 -6.91
C ALA A 148 -6.06 -3.70 -6.53
N ARG A 149 -6.00 -2.65 -7.35
CA ARG A 149 -5.23 -1.42 -7.10
C ARG A 149 -6.00 -0.39 -6.25
N ASN A 150 -7.25 -0.66 -5.91
CA ASN A 150 -8.17 0.26 -5.21
C ASN A 150 -8.25 1.63 -5.92
N LYS A 151 -8.43 1.58 -7.25
CA LYS A 151 -8.61 2.73 -8.15
C LYS A 151 -9.99 2.66 -8.80
N ASP A 152 -10.46 3.82 -9.25
CA ASP A 152 -11.67 3.92 -10.07
C ASP A 152 -11.36 3.54 -11.53
N LEU A 153 -12.37 3.14 -12.29
CA LEU A 153 -12.24 2.92 -13.73
C LEU A 153 -11.96 4.22 -14.49
N ASP A 154 -12.41 5.34 -13.95
CA ASP A 154 -12.16 6.68 -14.49
C ASP A 154 -10.78 7.25 -14.02
N ASP A 155 -9.95 6.45 -13.31
CA ASP A 155 -8.58 6.84 -12.99
C ASP A 155 -7.72 6.83 -14.25
N PHE A 156 -7.07 7.96 -14.53
CA PHE A 156 -6.22 8.16 -15.71
C PHE A 156 -5.14 7.07 -15.90
N ASN A 157 -4.63 6.48 -14.81
CA ASN A 157 -3.66 5.38 -14.95
C ASN A 157 -4.32 4.08 -15.42
N ILE A 158 -5.57 3.83 -15.01
CA ILE A 158 -6.33 2.65 -15.46
C ILE A 158 -6.68 2.78 -16.94
N GLU A 159 -7.00 4.00 -17.38
CA GLU A 159 -7.23 4.29 -18.79
C GLU A 159 -5.95 4.11 -19.64
N ILE A 160 -4.81 4.62 -19.16
CA ILE A 160 -3.51 4.38 -19.81
C ILE A 160 -3.19 2.89 -19.88
N ASP A 161 -3.31 2.17 -18.76
CA ASP A 161 -3.03 0.75 -18.68
C ASP A 161 -3.92 -0.04 -19.66
N PHE A 162 -5.20 0.33 -19.76
CA PHE A 162 -6.13 -0.25 -20.75
C PHE A 162 -5.62 -0.05 -22.18
N ILE A 163 -5.33 1.19 -22.57
CA ILE A 163 -4.91 1.54 -23.94
C ILE A 163 -3.58 0.86 -24.31
N LEU A 164 -2.61 0.84 -23.39
CA LEU A 164 -1.30 0.21 -23.62
C LEU A 164 -1.38 -1.31 -23.75
N GLY A 165 -2.33 -1.95 -23.06
CA GLY A 165 -2.53 -3.39 -23.16
C GLY A 165 -3.41 -3.83 -24.33
N LEU A 166 -4.03 -2.92 -25.10
CA LEU A 166 -4.84 -3.28 -26.26
C LEU A 166 -4.01 -3.93 -27.38
N LYS A 167 -4.66 -4.82 -28.14
CA LYS A 167 -4.11 -5.27 -29.44
C LYS A 167 -3.96 -4.08 -30.39
N LEU A 168 -2.94 -4.15 -31.24
CA LEU A 168 -2.53 -3.07 -32.14
C LEU A 168 -3.71 -2.47 -32.95
N ASP A 169 -4.59 -3.30 -33.48
CA ASP A 169 -5.72 -2.82 -34.29
C ASP A 169 -6.77 -2.09 -33.45
N ASN A 170 -7.05 -2.56 -32.24
CA ASN A 170 -7.95 -1.88 -31.31
C ASN A 170 -7.32 -0.60 -30.76
N ALA A 171 -6.01 -0.60 -30.50
CA ALA A 171 -5.28 0.58 -30.08
C ALA A 171 -5.34 1.69 -31.16
N LYS A 172 -5.25 1.33 -32.45
CA LYS A 172 -5.46 2.28 -33.56
C LYS A 172 -6.88 2.84 -33.58
N ARG A 173 -7.90 2.00 -33.47
CA ARG A 173 -9.31 2.42 -33.41
C ARG A 173 -9.57 3.34 -32.19
N ALA A 174 -9.02 3.00 -31.03
CA ALA A 174 -9.12 3.82 -29.83
C ALA A 174 -8.46 5.19 -30.03
N LYS A 175 -7.30 5.23 -30.70
CA LYS A 175 -6.61 6.47 -31.05
C LYS A 175 -7.43 7.35 -32.01
N GLU A 176 -8.07 6.74 -33.00
CA GLU A 176 -8.95 7.45 -33.95
C GLU A 176 -10.20 8.01 -33.27
N PHE A 177 -10.74 7.30 -32.27
CA PHE A 177 -11.88 7.74 -31.47
C PHE A 177 -11.52 8.87 -30.49
N GLY A 178 -10.30 8.83 -29.93
CA GLY A 178 -9.73 9.86 -29.07
C GLY A 178 -9.60 9.42 -27.61
N PHE A 179 -8.42 9.63 -27.03
CA PHE A 179 -8.08 9.28 -25.64
C PHE A 179 -8.52 10.30 -24.59
N GLU A 180 -9.30 11.31 -24.99
CA GLU A 180 -9.93 12.25 -24.05
C GLU A 180 -11.32 11.76 -23.61
N LYS A 181 -11.78 10.64 -24.17
CA LYS A 181 -13.09 10.06 -23.92
C LYS A 181 -13.04 9.14 -22.69
N PRO A 182 -14.11 9.09 -21.88
CA PRO A 182 -14.19 8.15 -20.77
C PRO A 182 -13.94 6.71 -21.23
N LEU A 183 -13.25 5.93 -20.40
CA LEU A 183 -12.87 4.54 -20.70
C LEU A 183 -14.07 3.68 -21.18
N LYS A 184 -15.26 3.89 -20.58
CA LYS A 184 -16.48 3.18 -20.99
C LYS A 184 -16.91 3.50 -22.43
N GLU A 185 -16.83 4.77 -22.85
CA GLU A 185 -17.17 5.18 -24.22
C GLU A 185 -16.19 4.57 -25.23
N ILE A 186 -14.90 4.52 -24.87
CA ILE A 186 -13.87 3.88 -25.69
C ILE A 186 -14.16 2.38 -25.85
N VAL A 187 -14.51 1.69 -24.76
CA VAL A 187 -14.85 0.26 -24.81
C VAL A 187 -16.08 0.01 -25.66
N GLU A 188 -17.15 0.80 -25.49
CA GLU A 188 -18.36 0.70 -26.32
C GLU A 188 -18.03 0.87 -27.81
N HIS A 189 -17.20 1.86 -28.15
CA HIS A 189 -16.77 2.07 -29.54
C HIS A 189 -15.95 0.88 -30.11
N LEU A 190 -15.12 0.25 -29.28
CA LEU A 190 -14.26 -0.87 -29.71
C LEU A 190 -15.03 -2.18 -29.87
N VAL A 191 -16.00 -2.43 -28.99
CA VAL A 191 -16.84 -3.65 -29.00
C VAL A 191 -17.86 -3.60 -30.14
N GLY A 192 -18.39 -2.41 -30.46
CA GLY A 192 -19.37 -2.21 -31.53
C GLY A 192 -20.80 -2.43 -31.07
#